data_AF-A0A433ME76-F1
#
_entry.id   AF-A0A433ME76-F1
#
_cell.length_a   1.000
_cell.length_b   1.000
_cell.length_c   1.000
_cell.angle_alpha   90.00
_cell.angle_beta   90.00
_cell.angle_gamma   90.00
#
_symmetry.space_group_name_H-M   'P 1'
#
loop_
_entity.id
_entity.type
_entity.pdbx_description
1 polymer ?
#
loop_
_entity_poly.entity_id
_entity_poly.type
_entity_poly.pdbx_seq_one_letter_code
_entity_poly.pdbx_strand_id
1 'polypeptide(L)'
;MTRTKNSITVAALAVAATAFSVHAADGRYPVTYVQKVEITHPSHRSAWENKDFLDCNDVVLTEEDVFYALRHMRRISWKSYDPENTDTTGCEGKTLVTFKNGKILAMGIEPTGRISTGEFDAKMKPTASPPSFYECDPCRQRKMALLKDALHRADERRLKRLEAEGRIPPGEAEVRLKRSKAERDKP
;
A
#
# COMPACT_ATOMS: atom_id res chain seq x y z
N MET A 1 -58.42 -20.28 37.14
CA MET A 1 -57.13 -20.97 37.10
C MET A 1 -56.31 -20.41 35.94
N THR A 2 -55.11 -19.97 36.28
CA THR A 2 -54.06 -19.36 35.46
C THR A 2 -53.48 -20.31 34.39
N ARG A 3 -52.68 -19.73 33.48
CA ARG A 3 -51.73 -20.33 32.49
C ARG A 3 -52.33 -20.57 31.08
N THR A 4 -51.70 -20.19 29.96
CA THR A 4 -50.31 -19.78 29.70
C THR A 4 -50.24 -18.94 28.42
N LYS A 5 -49.29 -18.00 28.42
CA LYS A 5 -48.72 -17.30 27.27
C LYS A 5 -48.25 -18.28 26.21
N ASN A 6 -48.24 -17.87 24.94
CA ASN A 6 -47.20 -18.18 23.94
C ASN A 6 -47.38 -17.29 22.71
N SER A 7 -46.99 -16.01 22.86
CA SER A 7 -46.73 -15.16 21.70
C SER A 7 -45.33 -15.48 21.21
N ILE A 8 -45.22 -16.24 20.12
CA ILE A 8 -43.96 -16.49 19.43
C ILE A 8 -43.64 -15.22 18.65
N THR A 9 -42.82 -14.35 19.23
CA THR A 9 -42.16 -13.25 18.52
C THR A 9 -41.07 -13.86 17.64
N VAL A 10 -41.33 -13.96 16.34
CA VAL A 10 -40.30 -14.27 15.35
C VAL A 10 -39.39 -13.05 15.26
N ALA A 11 -38.23 -13.13 15.90
CA ALA A 11 -37.16 -12.16 15.70
C ALA A 11 -36.63 -12.32 14.27
N ALA A 12 -37.02 -11.41 13.39
CA ALA A 12 -36.39 -11.26 12.09
C ALA A 12 -34.94 -10.81 12.32
N LEU A 13 -34.00 -11.75 12.19
CA LEU A 13 -32.58 -11.46 12.03
C LEU A 13 -32.40 -10.72 10.71
N ALA A 14 -32.52 -9.39 10.77
CA ALA A 14 -31.98 -8.53 9.73
C ALA A 14 -30.47 -8.73 9.74
N VAL A 15 -29.96 -9.45 8.73
CA VAL A 15 -28.54 -9.45 8.41
C VAL A 15 -28.19 -8.01 8.09
N ALA A 16 -27.62 -7.31 9.07
CA ALA A 16 -26.94 -6.06 8.82
C ALA A 16 -25.86 -6.38 7.79
N ALA A 17 -25.98 -5.83 6.58
CA ALA A 17 -24.89 -5.75 5.63
C ALA A 17 -23.81 -4.85 6.24
N THR A 18 -23.03 -5.39 7.17
CA THR A 18 -21.84 -4.75 7.69
C THR A 18 -20.75 -4.87 6.62
N ALA A 19 -20.25 -3.71 6.22
CA ALA A 19 -19.01 -3.45 5.49
C ALA A 19 -19.12 -3.19 3.97
N PHE A 20 -19.80 -2.11 3.59
CA PHE A 20 -19.40 -1.36 2.40
C PHE A 20 -19.42 0.14 2.67
N SER A 21 -18.47 0.63 3.48
CA SER A 21 -18.13 2.05 3.52
C SER A 21 -16.90 2.33 4.41
N VAL A 22 -15.66 2.16 3.89
CA VAL A 22 -14.48 2.78 4.56
C VAL A 22 -13.38 3.29 3.60
N HIS A 23 -13.52 3.21 2.27
CA HIS A 23 -12.47 3.69 1.36
C HIS A 23 -13.05 4.59 0.27
N ALA A 24 -13.65 5.71 0.70
CA ALA A 24 -14.02 6.74 -0.26
C ALA A 24 -12.74 7.41 -0.77
N ALA A 25 -12.52 7.31 -2.09
CA ALA A 25 -11.47 8.04 -2.79
C ALA A 25 -11.56 9.55 -2.46
N ASP A 26 -10.42 10.24 -2.42
CA ASP A 26 -10.43 11.69 -2.28
C ASP A 26 -11.05 12.35 -3.52
N GLY A 27 -12.23 12.93 -3.35
CA GLY A 27 -13.02 13.55 -4.43
C GLY A 27 -12.34 14.72 -5.14
N ARG A 28 -11.23 15.25 -4.61
CA ARG A 28 -10.40 16.25 -5.29
C ARG A 28 -9.67 15.71 -6.52
N TYR A 29 -9.51 14.39 -6.62
CA TYR A 29 -8.74 13.74 -7.69
C TYR A 29 -9.55 12.66 -8.42
N PRO A 30 -10.65 13.02 -9.08
CA PRO A 30 -11.47 12.04 -9.78
C PRO A 30 -10.70 11.46 -10.99
N VAL A 31 -10.65 10.13 -11.05
CA VAL A 31 -9.97 9.39 -12.14
C VAL A 31 -10.50 9.75 -13.52
N THR A 32 -11.80 10.04 -13.64
CA THR A 32 -12.45 10.44 -14.90
C THR A 32 -11.92 11.76 -15.47
N TYR A 33 -11.25 12.56 -14.64
CA TYR A 33 -10.64 13.84 -15.00
C TYR A 33 -9.15 13.75 -15.26
N VAL A 34 -8.53 12.58 -15.10
CA VAL A 34 -7.12 12.38 -15.48
C VAL A 34 -7.01 12.51 -16.99
N GLN A 35 -6.05 13.33 -17.43
CA GLN A 35 -5.69 13.53 -18.82
C GLN A 35 -4.42 12.75 -19.18
N LYS A 36 -3.42 12.76 -18.28
CA LYS A 36 -2.12 12.11 -18.49
C LYS A 36 -1.59 11.60 -17.16
N VAL A 37 -0.98 10.41 -17.20
CA VAL A 37 -0.11 9.89 -16.14
C VAL A 37 1.30 9.83 -16.71
N GLU A 38 2.28 10.30 -15.95
CA GLU A 38 3.69 10.25 -16.32
C GLU A 38 4.51 9.73 -15.15
N ILE A 39 5.00 8.50 -15.30
CA ILE A 39 5.85 7.86 -14.30
C ILE A 39 7.27 8.38 -14.49
N THR A 40 7.71 9.27 -13.61
CA THR A 40 9.03 9.88 -13.68
C THR A 40 10.11 8.96 -13.10
N HIS A 41 9.75 8.18 -12.08
CA HIS A 41 10.60 7.11 -11.55
C HIS A 41 9.73 5.89 -11.24
N PRO A 42 9.94 4.73 -11.90
CA PRO A 42 9.17 3.53 -11.60
C PRO A 42 9.42 3.03 -10.18
N SER A 43 10.63 3.22 -9.66
CA SER A 43 10.98 3.02 -8.26
C SER A 43 12.28 3.76 -7.96
N HIS A 44 12.37 4.37 -6.77
CA HIS A 44 13.58 4.99 -6.27
C HIS A 44 13.73 4.75 -4.77
N ARG A 45 14.98 4.68 -4.34
CA ARG A 45 15.33 4.58 -2.92
C ARG A 45 15.21 5.93 -2.21
N SER A 46 14.69 5.89 -1.00
CA SER A 46 14.77 6.97 -0.03
C SER A 46 15.86 6.68 1.01
N ALA A 47 16.05 7.59 1.97
CA ALA A 47 16.93 7.35 3.11
C ALA A 47 16.50 6.17 4.00
N TRP A 48 15.27 5.68 3.82
CA TRP A 48 14.65 4.62 4.60
C TRP A 48 14.61 3.26 3.88
N GLU A 49 15.35 3.10 2.76
CA GLU A 49 15.40 1.84 2.02
C GLU A 49 15.88 0.68 2.92
N ASN A 50 15.08 -0.37 3.02
CA ASN A 50 15.44 -1.60 3.73
C ASN A 50 15.52 -2.78 2.75
N LYS A 51 16.75 -3.11 2.33
CA LYS A 51 17.02 -4.22 1.39
C LYS A 51 16.72 -5.62 1.92
N ASP A 52 16.57 -5.77 3.23
CA ASP A 52 16.11 -7.02 3.85
C ASP A 52 14.59 -7.16 3.82
N PHE A 53 13.89 -6.05 3.61
CA PHE A 53 12.45 -6.04 3.37
C PHE A 53 12.17 -6.14 1.87
N LEU A 54 12.77 -5.27 1.06
CA LEU A 54 12.56 -5.21 -0.38
C LEU A 54 13.70 -4.47 -1.07
N ASP A 55 14.16 -4.96 -2.23
CA ASP A 55 15.07 -4.20 -3.10
C ASP A 55 14.24 -3.29 -4.01
N CYS A 56 14.57 -2.00 -4.08
CA CYS A 56 13.78 -1.07 -4.89
C CYS A 56 13.80 -1.40 -6.39
N ASN A 57 14.78 -2.15 -6.87
CA ASN A 57 14.81 -2.63 -8.27
C ASN A 57 13.73 -3.67 -8.57
N ASP A 58 13.21 -4.34 -7.55
CA ASP A 58 12.11 -5.31 -7.68
C ASP A 58 10.73 -4.63 -7.71
N VAL A 59 10.67 -3.34 -7.39
CA VAL A 59 9.44 -2.56 -7.35
C VAL A 59 9.31 -1.78 -8.64
N VAL A 60 8.16 -1.87 -9.29
CA VAL A 60 7.86 -1.09 -10.50
C VAL A 60 6.49 -0.47 -10.34
N LEU A 61 6.42 0.86 -10.32
CA LEU A 61 5.17 1.59 -10.43
C LEU A 61 4.69 1.55 -11.89
N THR A 62 3.41 1.25 -12.08
CA THR A 62 2.72 1.24 -13.39
C THR A 62 1.59 2.25 -13.42
N GLU A 63 1.09 2.60 -14.61
CA GLU A 63 -0.05 3.53 -14.70
C GLU A 63 -1.30 2.95 -14.02
N GLU A 64 -1.50 1.64 -14.10
CA GLU A 64 -2.60 0.96 -13.42
C GLU A 64 -2.51 1.14 -11.90
N ASP A 65 -1.31 1.06 -11.32
CA ASP A 65 -1.10 1.32 -9.89
C ASP A 65 -1.51 2.76 -9.52
N VAL A 66 -1.18 3.73 -10.36
CA VAL A 66 -1.55 5.15 -10.16
C VAL A 66 -3.06 5.33 -10.21
N PHE A 67 -3.73 4.77 -11.22
CA PHE A 67 -5.18 4.83 -11.33
C PHE A 67 -5.87 4.11 -10.16
N TYR A 68 -5.32 2.97 -9.72
CA TYR A 68 -5.83 2.23 -8.59
C TYR A 68 -5.69 3.04 -7.29
N ALA A 69 -4.55 3.68 -7.08
CA ALA A 69 -4.33 4.60 -5.97
C ALA A 69 -5.35 5.75 -5.96
N LEU A 70 -5.54 6.44 -7.07
CA LEU A 70 -6.51 7.54 -7.17
C LEU A 70 -7.95 7.11 -6.82
N ARG A 71 -8.33 5.86 -7.09
CA ARG A 71 -9.66 5.30 -6.75
C ARG A 71 -9.84 4.91 -5.29
N HIS A 72 -8.76 4.71 -4.55
CA HIS A 72 -8.82 4.05 -3.24
C HIS A 72 -8.06 4.78 -2.14
N MET A 73 -7.25 5.78 -2.48
CA MET A 73 -6.45 6.48 -1.50
C MET A 73 -7.31 7.32 -0.56
N ARG A 74 -6.97 7.26 0.72
CA ARG A 74 -7.62 7.96 1.82
C ARG A 74 -6.63 8.91 2.46
N ARG A 75 -7.05 10.17 2.65
CA ARG A 75 -6.18 11.17 3.28
C ARG A 75 -5.93 10.80 4.74
N ILE A 76 -4.67 10.93 5.16
CA ILE A 76 -4.23 10.68 6.54
C ILE A 76 -3.40 11.84 7.07
N SER A 77 -3.14 11.82 8.39
CA SER A 77 -2.27 12.79 9.04
C SER A 77 -0.79 12.47 8.77
N TRP A 78 0.10 13.46 8.91
CA TRP A 78 1.55 13.22 8.91
C TRP A 78 1.94 12.15 9.93
N LYS A 79 1.41 12.21 11.16
CA LYS A 79 1.74 11.24 12.22
C LYS A 79 1.46 9.79 11.79
N SER A 80 0.38 9.56 11.05
CA SER A 80 0.02 8.24 10.52
C SER A 80 0.85 7.84 9.29
N TYR A 81 1.40 8.82 8.58
CA TYR A 81 2.28 8.62 7.43
C TYR A 81 3.75 8.48 7.84
N ASP A 82 4.17 8.99 8.98
CA ASP A 82 5.56 9.06 9.39
C ASP A 82 6.22 7.65 9.38
N PRO A 83 7.34 7.43 8.67
CA PRO A 83 8.03 6.13 8.65
C PRO A 83 8.47 5.64 10.04
N GLU A 84 8.56 6.51 11.05
CA GLU A 84 8.80 6.06 12.43
C GLU A 84 7.60 5.33 13.06
N ASN A 85 6.39 5.54 12.54
CA ASN A 85 5.14 5.04 13.11
C ASN A 85 4.46 3.93 12.28
N THR A 86 5.01 3.59 11.11
CA THR A 86 4.37 2.66 10.17
C THR A 86 5.39 2.05 9.22
N ASP A 87 5.14 0.81 8.80
CA ASP A 87 6.01 0.06 7.92
C ASP A 87 6.24 0.80 6.59
N THR A 88 7.50 1.08 6.28
CA THR A 88 7.95 1.62 4.99
C THR A 88 8.98 0.67 4.39
N THR A 89 8.96 0.57 3.07
CA THR A 89 10.02 -0.12 2.33
C THR A 89 11.19 0.82 2.04
N GLY A 90 10.93 2.12 2.08
CA GLY A 90 11.78 3.16 1.54
C GLY A 90 11.91 3.14 0.02
N CYS A 91 11.14 2.30 -0.69
CA CYS A 91 11.07 2.20 -2.15
C CYS A 91 9.79 2.87 -2.65
N GLU A 92 9.92 4.03 -3.27
CA GLU A 92 8.79 4.85 -3.72
C GLU A 92 8.82 5.00 -5.25
N GLY A 93 7.69 4.81 -5.93
CA GLY A 93 7.53 5.20 -7.33
C GLY A 93 7.05 6.65 -7.41
N LYS A 94 7.61 7.45 -8.34
CA LYS A 94 7.20 8.85 -8.55
C LYS A 94 6.44 9.01 -9.84
N THR A 95 5.32 9.69 -9.77
CA THR A 95 4.47 9.99 -10.93
C THR A 95 3.95 11.42 -10.89
N LEU A 96 3.67 11.98 -12.06
CA LEU A 96 2.88 13.19 -12.25
C LEU A 96 1.54 12.80 -12.88
N VAL A 97 0.45 13.28 -12.30
CA VAL A 97 -0.90 13.09 -12.84
C VAL A 97 -1.42 14.45 -13.26
N THR A 98 -1.60 14.65 -14.57
CA THR A 98 -2.20 15.86 -15.13
C THR A 98 -3.70 15.65 -15.27
N PHE A 99 -4.49 16.57 -14.73
CA PHE A 99 -5.94 16.58 -14.86
C PHE A 99 -6.38 17.54 -15.99
N LYS A 100 -7.56 17.28 -16.56
CA LYS A 100 -8.14 18.08 -17.66
C LYS A 100 -8.31 19.57 -17.35
N ASN A 101 -8.36 19.94 -16.07
CA ASN A 101 -8.43 21.34 -15.62
C ASN A 101 -7.05 22.01 -15.49
N GLY A 102 -5.97 21.35 -15.89
CA GLY A 102 -4.60 21.84 -15.80
C GLY A 102 -3.94 21.67 -14.42
N LYS A 103 -4.64 21.13 -13.41
CA LYS A 103 -4.01 20.74 -12.15
C LYS A 103 -3.05 19.57 -12.39
N ILE A 104 -1.92 19.58 -11.69
CA ILE A 104 -0.95 18.50 -11.67
C ILE A 104 -0.81 17.99 -10.22
N LEU A 105 -0.92 16.68 -10.03
CA LEU A 105 -0.65 16.00 -8.77
C LEU A 105 0.63 15.20 -8.91
N ALA A 106 1.69 15.61 -8.23
CA ALA A 106 2.84 14.75 -8.03
C ALA A 106 2.51 13.74 -6.94
N MET A 107 2.75 12.46 -7.19
CA MET A 107 2.55 11.40 -6.22
C MET A 107 3.83 10.59 -6.05
N GLY A 108 4.18 10.32 -4.80
CA GLY A 108 5.10 9.27 -4.40
C GLY A 108 4.29 8.10 -3.86
N ILE A 109 4.44 6.90 -4.42
CA ILE A 109 3.65 5.71 -4.08
C ILE A 109 4.59 4.56 -3.69
N GLU A 110 4.50 4.11 -2.44
CA GLU A 110 5.19 2.92 -1.96
C GLU A 110 4.34 1.65 -2.15
N PRO A 111 4.96 0.46 -2.31
CA PRO A 111 4.24 -0.81 -2.37
C PRO A 111 3.47 -1.15 -1.08
N THR A 112 3.81 -0.50 0.04
CA THR A 112 3.06 -0.56 1.31
C THR A 112 1.76 0.26 1.27
N GLY A 113 1.44 0.92 0.16
CA GLY A 113 0.23 1.75 0.02
C GLY A 113 0.37 3.14 0.66
N ARG A 114 1.55 3.50 1.18
CA ARG A 114 1.87 4.85 1.62
C ARG A 114 2.00 5.76 0.40
N ILE A 115 1.34 6.91 0.44
CA ILE A 115 1.33 7.85 -0.68
C ILE A 115 1.60 9.27 -0.16
N SER A 116 2.63 9.91 -0.71
CA SER A 116 2.88 11.35 -0.56
C SER A 116 2.37 12.10 -1.79
N THR A 117 1.89 13.33 -1.62
CA THR A 117 1.42 14.15 -2.75
C THR A 117 1.80 15.61 -2.67
N GLY A 118 2.08 16.21 -3.82
CA GLY A 118 2.19 17.66 -4.01
C GLY A 118 1.25 18.14 -5.11
N GLU A 119 0.51 19.22 -4.87
CA GLU A 119 -0.37 19.82 -5.88
C GLU A 119 0.31 21.00 -6.56
N PHE A 120 0.22 21.05 -7.90
CA PHE A 120 0.81 22.08 -8.74
C PHE A 120 -0.18 22.58 -9.81
N ASP A 121 0.04 23.80 -10.28
CA ASP A 121 -0.60 24.32 -11.49
C ASP A 121 0.11 23.87 -12.77
N ALA A 122 -0.44 24.22 -13.93
CA ALA A 122 0.15 23.89 -15.23
C ALA A 122 1.54 24.51 -15.47
N LYS A 123 1.96 25.49 -14.66
CA LYS A 123 3.31 26.10 -14.68
C LYS A 123 4.23 25.49 -13.63
N MET A 124 3.85 24.34 -13.06
CA MET A 124 4.57 23.65 -11.98
C MET A 124 4.77 24.51 -10.72
N LYS A 125 3.89 25.48 -10.47
CA LYS A 125 3.89 26.23 -9.22
C LYS A 125 3.08 25.48 -8.16
N PRO A 126 3.60 25.30 -6.93
CA PRO A 126 2.84 24.66 -5.86
C PRO A 126 1.53 25.40 -5.60
N THR A 127 0.42 24.66 -5.57
CA THR A 127 -0.92 25.20 -5.27
C THR A 127 -1.41 24.81 -3.87
N ALA A 128 -0.71 23.89 -3.20
CA ALA A 128 -0.97 23.51 -1.82
C ALA A 128 0.36 23.24 -1.09
N SER A 129 0.45 23.68 0.17
CA SER A 129 1.56 23.41 1.08
C SER A 129 1.04 23.36 2.52
N PRO A 130 1.46 22.40 3.37
CA PRO A 130 2.42 21.33 3.09
C PRO A 130 1.85 20.23 2.17
N PRO A 131 2.69 19.27 1.72
CA PRO A 131 2.24 18.05 1.05
C PRO A 131 1.09 17.35 1.78
N SER A 132 0.23 16.65 1.05
CA SER A 132 -0.81 15.81 1.64
C SER A 132 -0.40 14.34 1.60
N PHE A 133 -0.80 13.60 2.63
CA PHE A 133 -0.45 12.19 2.81
C PHE A 133 -1.69 11.31 2.73
N TYR A 134 -1.52 10.12 2.17
CA TYR A 134 -2.58 9.15 1.99
C TYR A 134 -2.08 7.74 2.31
N GLU A 135 -3.03 6.90 2.64
CA GLU A 135 -2.88 5.45 2.63
C GLU A 135 -3.79 4.85 1.55
N CYS A 136 -3.41 3.69 1.04
CA CYS A 136 -4.22 2.88 0.16
C CYS A 136 -4.02 1.40 0.51
N ASP A 137 -4.81 0.91 1.45
CA ASP A 137 -4.79 -0.51 1.87
C ASP A 137 -5.02 -1.49 0.71
N PRO A 138 -5.98 -1.24 -0.21
CA PRO A 138 -6.12 -2.08 -1.40
C PRO A 138 -4.86 -2.09 -2.28
N CYS A 139 -4.16 -0.95 -2.41
CA CYS A 139 -2.91 -0.87 -3.15
C CYS A 139 -1.83 -1.73 -2.50
N ARG A 140 -1.70 -1.67 -1.17
CA ARG A 140 -0.79 -2.52 -0.39
C ARG A 140 -1.03 -3.99 -0.67
N GLN A 141 -2.28 -4.44 -0.50
CA GLN A 141 -2.64 -5.85 -0.71
C GLN A 141 -2.32 -6.31 -2.14
N ARG A 142 -2.76 -5.53 -3.14
CA ARG A 142 -2.52 -5.83 -4.56
C ARG A 142 -1.02 -5.85 -4.88
N LYS A 143 -0.25 -4.86 -4.43
CA LYS A 143 1.17 -4.75 -4.79
C LYS A 143 2.04 -5.78 -4.09
N MET A 144 1.82 -6.02 -2.80
CA MET A 144 2.56 -7.04 -2.05
C MET A 144 2.31 -8.46 -2.59
N ALA A 145 1.10 -8.74 -3.09
CA ALA A 145 0.80 -10.01 -3.74
C ALA A 145 1.58 -10.23 -5.05
N LEU A 146 1.95 -9.16 -5.77
CA LEU A 146 2.75 -9.23 -6.99
C LEU A 146 4.25 -9.36 -6.71
N LEU A 147 4.70 -9.03 -5.49
CA LEU A 147 6.11 -8.98 -5.11
C LEU A 147 6.59 -10.25 -4.37
N LYS A 148 5.86 -11.37 -4.48
CA LYS A 148 6.16 -12.62 -3.75
C LYS A 148 7.60 -13.10 -3.93
N ASP A 149 8.13 -13.06 -5.15
CA ASP A 149 9.49 -13.51 -5.43
C ASP A 149 10.54 -12.53 -4.91
N ALA A 150 10.26 -11.24 -4.98
CA ALA A 150 11.12 -10.20 -4.43
C ALA A 150 11.21 -10.31 -2.90
N LEU A 151 10.07 -10.51 -2.24
CA LEU A 151 9.98 -10.74 -0.80
C LEU A 151 10.72 -12.01 -0.39
N HIS A 152 10.61 -13.09 -1.17
CA HIS A 152 11.39 -14.30 -0.92
C HIS A 152 12.91 -14.06 -1.01
N ARG A 153 13.37 -13.33 -2.04
CA ARG A 153 14.79 -12.97 -2.15
C ARG A 153 15.24 -12.08 -0.98
N ALA A 154 14.39 -11.17 -0.51
CA ALA A 154 14.67 -10.33 0.64
C ALA A 154 14.79 -11.17 1.93
N ASP A 155 13.87 -12.11 2.15
CA ASP A 155 13.94 -13.07 3.25
C ASP A 155 15.20 -13.93 3.18
N GLU A 156 15.59 -14.38 1.99
CA GLU A 156 16.83 -15.14 1.77
C GLU A 156 18.07 -14.33 2.17
N ARG A 157 18.18 -13.08 1.71
CA ARG A 157 19.27 -12.17 2.10
C ARG A 157 19.29 -11.97 3.62
N ARG A 158 18.13 -11.72 4.23
CA ARG A 158 18.00 -11.50 5.68
C ARG A 158 18.47 -12.72 6.46
N LEU A 159 17.98 -13.91 6.11
CA LEU A 159 18.29 -15.15 6.83
C LEU A 159 19.77 -15.55 6.67
N LYS A 160 20.32 -15.46 5.47
CA LYS A 160 21.75 -15.71 5.23
C LYS A 160 22.65 -14.76 6.02
N ARG A 161 22.26 -13.48 6.13
CA ARG A 161 23.00 -12.52 6.95
C ARG A 161 22.94 -12.88 8.44
N LEU A 162 21.75 -13.22 8.96
CA LEU A 162 21.60 -13.61 10.37
C LEU A 162 22.46 -14.84 10.73
N GLU A 163 22.59 -15.79 9.80
CA GLU A 163 23.45 -16.96 9.96
C GLU A 163 24.93 -16.58 9.97
N ALA A 164 25.36 -15.74 9.01
CA ALA A 164 26.72 -15.24 8.93
C ALA A 164 27.14 -14.41 10.16
N GLU A 165 26.18 -13.69 10.77
CA GLU A 165 26.37 -12.95 12.01
C GLU A 165 26.31 -13.84 13.28
N GLY A 166 26.09 -15.15 13.14
CA GLY A 166 25.95 -16.08 14.27
C GLY A 166 24.68 -15.89 15.11
N ARG A 167 23.70 -15.13 14.60
CA ARG A 167 22.42 -14.87 15.29
C ARG A 167 21.44 -16.04 15.15
N ILE A 168 21.69 -16.93 14.19
CA ILE A 168 21.01 -18.23 14.06
C ILE A 168 22.06 -19.32 13.80
N PRO A 169 21.77 -20.59 14.15
CA PRO A 169 22.70 -21.70 13.89
C PRO A 169 22.99 -21.90 12.40
N PRO A 170 24.17 -22.44 12.05
CA PRO A 170 24.46 -22.88 10.69
C PRO A 170 23.41 -23.87 10.16
N GLY A 171 22.98 -23.69 8.91
CA GLY A 171 21.93 -24.45 8.23
C GLY A 171 20.50 -23.99 8.54
N GLU A 172 20.28 -23.18 9.58
CA GLU A 172 18.93 -22.75 10.00
C GLU A 172 18.27 -21.82 8.98
N ALA A 173 19.05 -21.01 8.25
CA ALA A 173 18.53 -20.13 7.20
C ALA A 173 17.82 -20.93 6.10
N GLU A 174 18.46 -22.01 5.62
CA GLU A 174 17.92 -22.86 4.56
C GLU A 174 16.65 -23.61 5.02
N VAL A 175 16.65 -24.11 6.26
CA VAL A 175 15.47 -24.78 6.85
C VAL A 175 14.27 -23.83 6.88
N ARG A 176 14.48 -22.58 7.33
CA ARG A 176 13.42 -21.57 7.40
C ARG A 176 12.92 -21.16 6.01
N LEU A 177 13.81 -21.00 5.04
CA LEU A 177 13.44 -20.68 3.66
C LEU A 177 12.60 -21.79 3.01
N LYS A 178 12.99 -23.06 3.17
CA LYS A 178 12.23 -24.20 2.68
C LYS A 178 10.82 -24.24 3.27
N ARG A 179 10.69 -23.98 4.58
CA ARG A 179 9.38 -23.93 5.24
C ARG A 179 8.52 -22.77 4.71
N SER A 180 9.08 -21.57 4.62
CA SER A 180 8.36 -20.39 4.10
C SER A 180 7.86 -20.61 2.67
N LYS A 181 8.71 -21.16 1.79
CA LYS A 181 8.32 -21.51 0.42
C LYS A 181 7.17 -22.54 0.39
N ALA A 182 7.28 -23.59 1.20
CA ALA A 182 6.24 -24.62 1.29
C ALA A 182 4.90 -24.08 1.84
N GLU A 183 4.91 -23.08 2.71
CA GLU A 183 3.69 -22.42 3.22
C GLU A 183 3.07 -21.48 2.18
N ARG A 184 3.89 -20.73 1.45
CA ARG A 184 3.45 -19.80 0.40
C ARG A 184 2.82 -20.52 -0.80
N ASP A 185 3.36 -21.67 -1.15
CA ASP A 185 2.92 -22.44 -2.31
C ASP A 185 1.72 -23.37 -1.97
N LYS A 186 1.15 -23.26 -0.76
CA LYS A 186 -0.09 -23.97 -0.40
C LYS A 186 -1.28 -23.42 -1.22
N PRO A 187 -2.20 -24.30 -1.66
CA PRO A 187 -3.42 -23.91 -2.39
C PRO A 187 -4.33 -22.98 -1.58
#